data_AF-A0A968SPR4-F1
#
_entry.id   AF-A0A968SPR4-F1
#
_cell.length_a   1.000
_cell.length_b   1.000
_cell.length_c   1.000
_cell.angle_alpha   90.00
_cell.angle_beta   90.00
_cell.angle_gamma   90.00
#
_symmetry.space_group_name_H-M   'P 1'
#
loop_
_entity.id
_entity.type
_entity.pdbx_description
1 polymer ?
#
loop_
_entity_poly.entity_id
_entity_poly.type
_entity_poly.pdbx_seq_one_letter_code
_entity_poly.pdbx_strand_id
1 'polypeptide(L)' 'DRWLRSGSTNQRIAGITVLIIVVAAFVFWMPIYLGLPLSANGYRFRMWLTSWI' A
#
# COMPACT_ATOMS: atom_id res chain seq x y z
N ASP A 1 -20.18 -27.73 10.70
CA ASP A 1 -18.72 -27.62 10.43
C ASP A 1 -18.27 -26.68 9.31
N ARG A 2 -19.01 -26.50 8.20
CA ARG A 2 -18.51 -25.68 7.06
C ARG A 2 -18.47 -24.15 7.29
N TRP A 3 -19.31 -23.63 8.18
CA TRP A 3 -19.48 -22.19 8.42
C TRP A 3 -18.33 -21.53 9.20
N LEU A 4 -17.71 -22.23 10.15
CA LEU A 4 -16.65 -21.69 11.01
C LEU A 4 -15.31 -21.50 10.26
N ARG A 5 -15.08 -22.27 9.20
CA ARG A 5 -13.89 -22.14 8.34
C ARG A 5 -14.02 -21.02 7.31
N SER A 6 -15.23 -20.67 6.89
CA SER A 6 -15.48 -19.68 5.83
C SER A 6 -15.28 -18.24 6.33
N GLY A 7 -15.82 -17.89 7.50
CA GLY A 7 -15.71 -16.53 8.05
C GLY A 7 -14.26 -16.14 8.41
N SER A 8 -13.52 -17.04 9.05
CA SER A 8 -12.15 -16.79 9.51
C SER A 8 -11.12 -16.79 8.38
N THR A 9 -11.30 -17.61 7.34
CA THR A 9 -10.37 -17.66 6.20
C THR A 9 -10.49 -16.41 5.34
N ASN A 10 -11.71 -15.94 5.07
CA ASN A 10 -11.93 -14.70 4.32
C ASN A 10 -11.38 -13.49 5.07
N GLN A 11 -11.57 -13.43 6.40
CA GLN A 11 -10.99 -12.37 7.24
C GLN A 11 -9.45 -12.41 7.24
N ARG A 12 -8.84 -13.60 7.31
CA ARG A 12 -7.38 -13.75 7.22
C ARG A 12 -6.84 -13.31 5.86
N ILE A 13 -7.51 -13.68 4.78
CA ILE A 13 -7.13 -13.25 3.42
C ILE A 13 -7.24 -11.74 3.31
N ALA A 14 -8.34 -11.14 3.77
CA ALA A 14 -8.50 -9.70 3.77
C ALA A 14 -7.39 -8.99 4.58
N GLY A 15 -7.06 -9.51 5.77
CA GLY A 15 -5.98 -8.97 6.59
C GLY A 15 -4.61 -9.05 5.91
N ILE A 16 -4.28 -10.19 5.30
CA ILE A 16 -3.04 -10.36 4.54
C ILE A 16 -3.00 -9.40 3.34
N THR A 17 -4.10 -9.27 2.60
CA THR A 17 -4.20 -8.36 1.46
C THR A 17 -3.97 -6.91 1.90
N VAL A 18 -4.61 -6.45 2.98
CA VAL A 18 -4.39 -5.10 3.52
C VAL A 18 -2.94 -4.92 3.95
N LEU A 19 -2.34 -5.90 4.63
CA LEU A 19 -0.93 -5.82 5.02
C LEU A 19 0.00 -5.67 3.82
N ILE A 20 -0.21 -6.46 2.76
CA ILE A 20 0.56 -6.38 1.53
C ILE A 20 0.41 -5.00 0.89
N ILE A 21 -0.82 -4.46 0.82
CA ILE A 21 -1.09 -3.12 0.28
C ILE A 21 -0.34 -2.05 1.09
N VAL A 22 -0.39 -2.11 2.41
CA VAL A 22 0.30 -1.16 3.29
C VAL A 22 1.81 -1.22 3.11
N VAL A 23 2.39 -2.42 3.05
CA VAL A 23 3.84 -2.61 2.83
C VAL A 23 4.25 -2.10 1.44
N ALA A 24 3.48 -2.43 0.41
CA ALA A 24 3.74 -1.98 -0.96
C ALA A 24 3.66 -0.45 -1.06
N ALA A 25 2.64 0.16 -0.45
CA ALA A 25 2.51 1.62 -0.37
C ALA A 25 3.73 2.22 0.35
N PHE A 26 4.09 1.70 1.52
CA PHE A 26 5.23 2.21 2.28
C PHE A 26 6.53 2.19 1.46
N VAL A 27 6.84 1.09 0.78
CA VAL A 27 8.02 0.98 -0.10
C VAL A 27 7.94 1.94 -1.29
N PHE A 28 6.76 2.14 -1.86
CA PHE A 28 6.56 3.05 -2.98
C PHE A 28 6.82 4.53 -2.62
N TRP A 29 6.40 4.98 -1.43
CA TRP A 29 6.66 6.34 -0.92
C TRP A 29 7.99 6.52 -0.18
N MET A 30 8.67 5.43 0.20
CA MET A 30 9.97 5.46 0.89
C MET A 30 11.00 6.43 0.28
N PRO A 31 11.18 6.54 -1.05
CA PRO A 31 12.14 7.47 -1.63
C PRO A 31 11.87 8.94 -1.29
N ILE A 32 10.60 9.32 -1.12
CA ILE A 32 10.21 10.69 -0.71
C ILE A 32 10.56 10.89 0.77
N TYR A 33 10.24 9.93 1.64
CA TYR A 33 10.55 10.03 3.08
C TYR A 33 12.04 10.08 3.38
N LEU A 34 12.85 9.39 2.57
CA LEU A 34 14.30 9.40 2.69
C LEU A 34 14.97 10.60 2.00
N GLY A 35 14.21 11.44 1.28
CA GLY A 35 14.76 12.55 0.51
C GLY A 35 15.68 12.12 -0.63
N LEU A 36 15.45 10.92 -1.21
CA LEU A 36 16.24 10.44 -2.33
C LEU A 36 16.01 11.34 -3.56
N PRO A 37 17.04 11.55 -4.39
CA PRO A 37 16.89 12.32 -5.63
C PRO A 37 15.96 11.58 -6.59
N LEU A 38 14.75 12.12 -6.76
CA LEU A 38 13.75 11.62 -7.69
C LEU A 38 13.71 12.54 -8.91
N SER A 39 13.49 11.96 -10.09
CA SER A 39 13.15 12.76 -11.27
C SER A 39 11.79 13.45 -11.05
N ALA A 40 11.59 14.63 -11.67
CA ALA A 40 10.32 15.36 -11.54
C ALA A 40 9.09 14.52 -11.92
N ASN A 41 9.22 13.67 -12.95
CA ASN A 41 8.18 12.73 -13.35
C ASN A 41 7.95 11.63 -12.29
N GLY A 42 9.02 11.10 -11.69
CA GLY A 42 8.93 10.10 -10.63
C GLY A 42 8.31 10.64 -9.34
N TYR A 43 8.53 11.92 -9.03
CA TYR A 43 7.87 12.60 -7.92
C TYR A 43 6.37 12.78 -8.20
N ARG A 44 6.00 13.32 -9.37
CA ARG A 44 4.59 13.53 -9.74
C ARG A 44 3.79 12.23 -9.82
N PHE A 45 4.38 11.14 -10.28
CA PHE A 45 3.73 9.82 -10.32
C PHE A 45 3.33 9.30 -8.92
N ARG A 46 4.07 9.71 -7.87
CA ARG A 46 3.78 9.35 -6.48
C ARG A 46 2.73 10.26 -5.84
N MET A 47 2.38 11.39 -6.47
CA MET A 47 1.33 12.30 -6.03
C MET A 47 0.01 11.90 -6.64
N TRP A 48 -0.71 11.01 -5.94
CA TRP A 48 -2.00 10.52 -6.39
C TRP A 48 -3.11 11.55 -6.26
N LEU A 49 -3.03 12.39 -5.22
CA LEU A 49 -3.97 13.48 -5.01
C LEU A 49 -3.34 14.79 -5.49
N THR A 50 -4.15 15.61 -6.16
CA THR A 50 -3.72 16.92 -6.67
C THR A 50 -3.31 17.87 -5.54
N SER A 51 -3.82 17.67 -4.33
CA SER A 51 -3.47 18.45 -3.13
C SER A 51 -2.12 18.08 -2.51
N TRP A 52 -1.45 17.03 -2.99
CA TRP A 52 -0.12 16.64 -2.50
C TRP A 52 1.03 17.34 -3.23
N ILE A 53 0.71 18.10 -4.28
CA ILE A 53 1.65 18.90 -5.06
C ILE A 53 1.84 20.27 -4.41
#